data_AF-A0A1V6B615-F1
#
_entry.id   AF-A0A1V6B615-F1
#
_cell.length_a   1.000
_cell.length_b   1.000
_cell.length_c   1.000
_cell.angle_alpha   90.00
_cell.angle_beta   90.00
_cell.angle_gamma   90.00
#
_symmetry.space_group_name_H-M   'P 1'
#
loop_
_entity.id
_entity.type
_entity.pdbx_description
1 polymer ?
#
loop_
_entity_poly.entity_id
_entity_poly.type
_entity_poly.pdbx_seq_one_letter_code
_entity_poly.pdbx_strand_id
1 'polypeptide(L)'
;MPYYVYVIRNKVTGRLYKGQTENLEKRLKAHSQSQTKTTSYFPKDWELVYHEIFSSRKEAVEREKYFKTAAGRRYLSGRIANIKSTDTRPNVPFGTGGE
;
A
#
# COMPACT_ATOMS: atom_id res chain seq x y z
N MET A 1 14.88 2.29 19.47
CA MET A 1 13.56 2.80 19.05
C MET A 1 13.01 1.92 17.94
N PRO A 2 11.69 1.65 17.88
CA PRO A 2 11.10 0.87 16.80
C PRO A 2 11.13 1.64 15.47
N TYR A 3 11.39 0.91 14.38
CA TYR A 3 11.39 1.40 13.01
C TYR A 3 10.22 0.80 12.25
N TYR A 4 9.54 1.61 11.44
CA TYR A 4 8.39 1.20 10.67
C TYR A 4 8.73 1.25 9.20
N VAL A 5 8.53 0.15 8.49
CA VAL A 5 8.59 0.09 7.03
C VAL A 5 7.16 0.00 6.52
N TYR A 6 6.79 0.90 5.61
CA TYR A 6 5.44 0.95 5.07
C TYR A 6 5.44 0.98 3.55
N VAL A 7 4.41 0.37 2.98
CA VAL A 7 4.11 0.44 1.56
C VAL A 7 2.66 0.85 1.41
N ILE A 8 2.46 1.98 0.74
CA ILE A 8 1.15 2.51 0.40
C ILE A 8 0.98 2.46 -1.11
N ARG A 9 -0.25 2.22 -1.56
CA ARG A 9 -0.62 2.24 -2.97
C ARG A 9 -1.64 3.32 -3.20
N ASN A 10 -1.42 4.15 -4.21
CA ASN A 10 -2.45 5.07 -4.66
C ASN A 10 -3.47 4.27 -5.50
N LYS A 11 -4.75 4.23 -5.10
CA LYS A 11 -5.77 3.47 -5.84
C LYS A 11 -6.09 4.09 -7.20
N VAL A 12 -5.93 5.42 -7.32
CA VAL A 12 -6.23 6.19 -8.53
C VAL A 12 -5.16 6.00 -9.61
N THR A 13 -3.89 6.23 -9.26
CA THR A 13 -2.75 6.16 -10.19
C THR A 13 -2.07 4.78 -10.21
N GLY A 14 -2.42 3.89 -9.27
CA GLY A 14 -1.80 2.59 -9.10
C GLY A 14 -0.36 2.62 -8.56
N ARG A 15 0.20 3.81 -8.30
CA ARG A 15 1.59 3.98 -7.86
C ARG A 15 1.81 3.41 -6.46
N LEU A 16 2.90 2.67 -6.31
CA LEU A 16 3.36 2.14 -5.03
C LEU A 16 4.43 3.04 -4.44
N TYR A 17 4.21 3.50 -3.23
CA TYR A 17 5.19 4.24 -2.45
C TYR A 17 5.66 3.39 -1.29
N LYS A 18 6.98 3.25 -1.16
CA LYS A 18 7.63 2.45 -0.14
C LYS A 18 8.64 3.31 0.57
N GLY A 19 8.60 3.29 1.89
CA GLY A 19 9.51 4.06 2.71
C GLY A 19 9.56 3.51 4.13
N GLN A 20 10.46 4.08 4.91
CA GLN A 20 10.62 3.77 6.32
C GLN A 20 10.52 5.04 7.14
N THR A 21 10.06 4.91 8.38
CA THR A 21 9.96 6.01 9.34
C THR A 21 10.05 5.46 10.75
N GLU A 22 10.57 6.26 11.68
CA GLU A 22 10.58 5.91 13.10
C GLU A 22 9.21 6.14 13.75
N ASN A 23 8.32 6.89 13.10
CA ASN A 23 6.98 7.18 13.60
C ASN A 23 5.95 7.07 12.47
N LEU A 24 5.43 5.86 12.25
CA LEU A 24 4.40 5.61 11.25
C LEU A 24 3.15 6.45 11.51
N GLU A 25 2.73 6.54 12.77
CA GLU A 25 1.53 7.29 13.13
C GLU A 25 1.65 8.79 12.81
N LYS A 26 2.78 9.45 13.16
CA LYS A 26 3.01 10.85 12.77
C LYS A 26 3.08 11.01 11.26
N ARG A 27 3.68 10.08 10.53
CA ARG A 27 3.81 10.16 9.06
C ARG A 27 2.48 9.95 8.37
N LEU A 28 1.68 8.98 8.83
CA LEU A 28 0.35 8.68 8.32
C LEU A 28 -0.60 9.84 8.67
N LYS A 29 -0.59 10.32 9.91
CA LYS A 29 -1.29 11.55 10.31
C LYS A 29 -0.81 12.73 9.49
N ALA A 30 0.48 12.93 9.22
CA ALA A 30 0.92 14.05 8.36
C ALA A 30 0.41 13.90 6.91
N HIS A 31 0.37 12.69 6.35
CA HIS A 31 -0.20 12.46 5.02
C HIS A 31 -1.72 12.63 4.99
N SER A 32 -2.43 12.20 6.04
CA SER A 32 -3.89 12.32 6.20
C SER A 32 -4.34 13.73 6.65
N GLN A 33 -3.53 14.42 7.46
CA GLN A 33 -3.75 15.75 8.05
C GLN A 33 -3.02 16.87 7.32
N SER A 34 -2.26 16.61 6.25
CA SER A 34 -1.97 17.63 5.21
C SER A 34 -3.24 17.98 4.41
N GLN A 35 -4.34 18.12 5.16
CA GLN A 35 -5.54 18.91 4.98
C GLN A 35 -5.18 20.38 5.19
N THR A 36 -4.26 20.92 4.39
CA THR A 36 -4.27 22.37 4.23
C THR A 36 -5.55 22.68 3.45
N LYS A 37 -6.41 23.50 4.07
CA LYS A 37 -7.83 23.79 3.79
C LYS A 37 -8.25 24.18 2.35
N THR A 38 -7.48 23.87 1.31
CA THR A 38 -7.63 24.50 -0.01
C THR A 38 -7.43 23.58 -1.22
N THR A 39 -7.39 22.24 -1.06
CA THR A 39 -7.15 21.35 -2.21
C THR A 39 -7.87 20.00 -2.13
N SER A 40 -9.19 20.04 -1.88
CA SER A 40 -10.09 18.88 -2.01
C SER A 40 -10.42 18.54 -3.47
N TYR A 41 -9.43 18.50 -4.38
CA TYR A 41 -9.68 18.20 -5.80
C TYR A 41 -9.08 16.87 -6.29
N PHE A 42 -8.31 16.17 -5.46
CA PHE A 42 -7.80 14.85 -5.81
C PHE A 42 -8.13 13.85 -4.69
N PRO A 43 -8.88 12.77 -4.96
CA PRO A 43 -9.02 11.69 -4.00
C PRO A 43 -7.63 11.10 -3.73
N LYS A 44 -7.06 11.49 -2.58
CA LYS A 44 -5.82 10.95 -2.01
C LYS A 44 -6.11 9.56 -1.44
N ASP A 45 -6.57 8.65 -2.29
CA ASP A 45 -6.87 7.26 -1.95
C ASP A 45 -5.54 6.48 -1.84
N TRP A 46 -4.76 6.79 -0.82
CA TRP A 46 -3.55 6.08 -0.47
C TRP A 46 -3.93 4.94 0.48
N GLU A 47 -3.96 3.73 -0.07
CA GLU A 47 -4.27 2.52 0.67
C GLU A 47 -2.98 1.96 1.26
N LEU A 48 -2.95 1.77 2.58
CA LEU A 48 -1.86 1.05 3.24
C LEU A 48 -1.98 -0.43 2.90
N VAL A 49 -1.20 -0.86 1.91
CA VAL A 49 -1.17 -2.25 1.48
C VAL A 49 -0.23 -3.10 2.33
N TYR A 50 0.72 -2.47 3.01
CA TYR A 50 1.71 -3.17 3.82
C TYR A 50 2.35 -2.30 4.89
N HIS A 51 2.57 -2.86 6.09
CA HIS A 51 3.43 -2.26 7.09
C HIS A 51 4.09 -3.34 7.96
N GLU A 52 5.33 -3.09 8.37
CA GLU A 52 6.08 -3.91 9.31
C GLU A 52 6.77 -3.03 10.35
N ILE A 53 6.94 -3.58 11.54
CA ILE A 53 7.60 -2.94 12.68
C ILE A 53 8.86 -3.75 12.98
N PHE A 54 9.98 -3.06 13.10
CA PHE A 54 11.28 -3.62 13.42
C PHE A 54 11.82 -2.99 14.70
N SER A 55 12.48 -3.78 15.53
CA SER A 55 13.10 -3.29 16.76
C SER A 55 14.44 -2.58 16.49
N SER A 56 15.08 -2.87 15.35
CA SER A 56 16.35 -2.30 14.95
C SER A 56 16.30 -1.61 13.59
N ARG A 57 17.06 -0.50 13.46
CA ARG A 57 17.23 0.23 12.19
C ARG A 57 17.79 -0.68 11.09
N LYS A 58 18.70 -1.58 11.47
CA LYS A 58 19.41 -2.45 10.54
C LYS A 58 18.42 -3.38 9.84
N GLU A 59 17.54 -4.03 10.60
CA GLU A 59 16.49 -4.90 10.07
C GLU A 59 15.53 -4.13 9.16
N ALA A 60 15.10 -2.93 9.56
CA ALA A 60 14.23 -2.09 8.73
C ALA A 60 14.88 -1.74 7.37
N VAL A 61 16.16 -1.37 7.37
CA VAL A 61 16.91 -1.04 6.15
C VAL A 61 17.12 -2.27 5.27
N GLU A 62 17.44 -3.43 5.85
CA GLU A 62 17.57 -4.68 5.11
C GLU A 62 16.23 -5.07 4.46
N ARG A 63 15.12 -4.85 5.17
CA ARG A 63 13.78 -5.10 4.61
C ARG A 63 13.38 -4.09 3.54
N GLU A 64 13.69 -2.82 3.70
CA GLU A 64 13.47 -1.81 2.65
C GLU A 64 14.26 -2.16 1.38
N LYS A 65 15.54 -2.54 1.53
CA LYS A 65 16.38 -3.03 0.42
C LYS A 65 15.74 -4.24 -0.24
N TYR A 66 15.24 -5.20 0.54
CA TYR A 66 14.50 -6.34 0.02
C TYR A 66 13.30 -5.90 -0.83
N PHE A 67 12.49 -4.94 -0.37
CA PHE A 67 11.37 -4.38 -1.14
C PHE A 67 11.79 -3.61 -2.41
N LYS A 68 13.04 -3.18 -2.53
CA LYS A 68 13.60 -2.60 -3.76
C LYS A 68 14.00 -3.66 -4.79
N THR A 69 14.33 -4.89 -4.36
CA THR A 69 14.67 -6.01 -5.24
C THR A 69 13.47 -6.54 -6.03
N ALA A 70 13.74 -7.32 -7.08
CA ALA A 70 12.69 -8.01 -7.86
C ALA A 70 11.87 -8.98 -7.00
N ALA A 71 12.52 -9.68 -6.06
CA ALA A 71 11.85 -10.60 -5.12
C ALA A 71 10.85 -9.85 -4.23
N GLY A 72 11.26 -8.71 -3.67
CA GLY A 72 10.37 -7.89 -2.85
C GLY A 72 9.19 -7.30 -3.62
N ARG A 73 9.37 -6.95 -4.91
CA ARG A 73 8.27 -6.54 -5.78
C ARG A 73 7.26 -7.67 -5.98
N ARG A 74 7.74 -8.90 -6.20
CA ARG A 74 6.89 -10.09 -6.35
C ARG A 74 6.15 -10.43 -5.04
N TYR A 75 6.83 -10.30 -3.91
CA TYR A 75 6.25 -10.46 -2.57
C TYR A 75 5.10 -9.48 -2.33
N LEU A 76 5.34 -8.19 -2.58
CA LEU A 76 4.30 -7.14 -2.46
C LEU A 76 3.15 -7.38 -3.43
N SER A 77 3.43 -7.73 -4.68
CA SER A 77 2.40 -8.01 -5.69
C SER A 77 1.50 -9.17 -5.27
N GLY A 78 2.06 -10.26 -4.74
CA GLY A 78 1.28 -11.39 -4.23
C GLY A 78 0.40 -11.03 -3.02
N ARG A 79 0.93 -10.20 -2.11
CA ARG A 79 0.18 -9.76 -0.92
C ARG A 79 -0.94 -8.79 -1.28
N ILE A 80 -0.68 -7.85 -2.20
CA ILE A 80 -1.70 -6.92 -2.73
C ILE A 80 -2.77 -7.68 -3.53
N ALA A 81 -2.41 -8.71 -4.29
CA ALA A 81 -3.36 -9.52 -5.06
C ALA A 81 -4.35 -10.26 -4.14
N ASN A 82 -3.90 -10.75 -2.98
CA ASN A 82 -4.78 -11.40 -2.00
C ASN A 82 -5.82 -10.44 -1.41
N ILE A 83 -5.47 -9.17 -1.19
CA ILE A 83 -6.40 -8.15 -0.65
C ILE A 83 -7.53 -7.83 -1.63
N LYS A 84 -7.29 -7.90 -2.95
CA LYS A 84 -8.33 -7.66 -3.96
C LYS A 84 -9.40 -8.76 -4.05
N SER A 85 -9.14 -9.94 -3.48
CA SER A 85 -10.05 -11.09 -3.59
C SER A 85 -11.25 -11.02 -2.64
N THR A 86 -11.28 -10.08 -1.69
CA THR A 86 -12.37 -9.95 -0.71
C THR A 86 -13.48 -8.98 -1.15
N ASP A 87 -13.33 -8.30 -2.29
CA ASP A 87 -14.39 -7.50 -2.92
C ASP A 87 -14.29 -7.62 -4.45
N THR A 88 -14.56 -8.81 -4.96
CA THR A 88 -15.03 -8.98 -6.34
C THR A 88 -16.09 -10.05 -6.31
N ARG A 89 -17.35 -9.61 -6.29
CA ARG A 89 -18.49 -10.44 -6.66
C ARG A 89 -18.10 -11.20 -7.95
N PRO A 90 -18.20 -12.53 -8.00
CA PRO A 90 -17.91 -13.25 -9.24
C PRO A 90 -18.87 -12.75 -10.32
N ASN A 91 -18.24 -12.40 -11.43
CA ASN A 91 -18.79 -12.24 -12.77
C ASN A 91 -20.08 -13.07 -12.97
N VAL A 92 -21.22 -12.41 -13.20
CA VAL A 92 -22.41 -13.08 -13.73
C VAL A 92 -22.21 -13.24 -15.25
N PRO A 93 -22.08 -14.45 -15.80
CA PRO A 93 -22.20 -14.62 -17.24
C PRO A 93 -23.67 -14.44 -17.62
N PHE A 94 -24.04 -13.24 -18.10
CA PHE A 94 -25.37 -13.01 -18.65
C PHE A 94 -25.41 -13.54 -20.09
N GLY A 95 -26.06 -14.70 -20.27
CA GLY A 95 -26.77 -15.08 -21.49
C GLY A 95 -25.94 -15.64 -22.65
N THR A 96 -25.90 -16.97 -22.76
CA THR A 96 -25.88 -17.64 -24.07
C THR A 96 -27.34 -17.95 -24.41
N GLY A 97 -28.00 -17.04 -25.15
CA GLY A 97 -29.23 -17.34 -25.88
C GLY A 97 -28.83 -17.74 -27.28
N GLY A 98 -28.82 -19.05 -27.54
CA GLY A 98 -28.74 -19.59 -28.89
C GLY A 98 -30.15 -19.64 -29.47
N GLU A 99 -30.31 -18.93 -30.59
CA GLU A 99 -31.33 -19.15 -31.60
C GLU A 99 -30.69 -19.88 -32.79
#